data_AF-K9X2Z7-F1
#
_entry.id   AF-K9X2Z7-F1
#
_cell.length_a   1.000
_cell.length_b   1.000
_cell.length_c   1.000
_cell.angle_alpha   90.00
_cell.angle_beta   90.00
_cell.angle_gamma   90.00
#
_symmetry.space_group_name_H-M   'P 1'
#
loop_
_entity.id
_entity.type
_entity.pdbx_description
1 polymer ?
#
loop_
_entity_poly.entity_id
_entity_poly.type
_entity_poly.pdbx_seq_one_letter_code
_entity_poly.pdbx_strand_id
1 'polypeptide(L)' 'MSQIGVQLFIPMEALIESLKSLGLSEKRQLWQILDEAISQAEEENWDEDEATAIEIQAVRDEYANGEYTTFNQYLSQQSK' A
#
# COMPACT_ATOMS: atom_id res chain seq x y z
N MET A 1 27.87 -17.46 -10.59
CA MET A 1 28.23 -16.19 -11.26
C MET A 1 27.59 -15.07 -10.45
N SER A 2 28.35 -14.35 -9.64
CA SER A 2 27.81 -13.24 -8.84
C SER A 2 27.70 -12.01 -9.74
N GLN A 3 26.50 -11.45 -9.92
CA GLN A 3 26.36 -10.17 -10.62
C GLN A 3 26.99 -9.09 -9.74
N ILE A 4 28.13 -8.57 -10.16
CA ILE A 4 28.72 -7.37 -9.57
C ILE A 4 27.88 -6.20 -10.07
N GLY A 5 26.95 -5.72 -9.23
CA GLY A 5 26.21 -4.50 -9.50
C GLY A 5 27.16 -3.31 -9.50
N VAL A 6 27.35 -2.66 -10.65
CA VAL A 6 28.10 -1.41 -10.72
C VAL A 6 27.18 -0.30 -10.26
N GLN A 7 27.54 0.38 -9.16
CA GLN A 7 26.79 1.53 -8.69
C GLN A 7 27.13 2.74 -9.57
N LEU A 8 26.32 2.95 -10.61
CA LEU A 8 26.48 4.06 -11.53
C LEU A 8 25.79 5.29 -10.95
N PHE A 9 26.54 6.38 -10.78
CA PHE A 9 25.95 7.69 -10.57
C PHE A 9 25.47 8.23 -11.92
N ILE A 10 24.16 8.26 -12.11
CA ILE A 10 23.52 8.86 -13.29
C ILE A 10 22.83 10.15 -12.81
N PRO A 11 23.24 11.33 -13.30
CA PRO A 11 22.53 12.57 -13.02
C PRO A 11 21.06 12.47 -13.44
N MET A 12 20.16 13.04 -12.65
CA MET A 12 18.72 12.93 -12.89
C MET A 12 18.33 13.46 -14.27
N GLU A 13 18.95 14.56 -14.70
CA GLU A 13 18.70 15.18 -16.00
C GLU A 13 19.13 14.27 -17.15
N ALA A 14 20.26 13.57 -17.01
CA ALA A 14 20.74 12.63 -18.02
C ALA A 14 19.84 11.39 -18.12
N LEU A 15 19.28 10.94 -16.99
CA LEU A 15 18.27 9.89 -16.97
C LEU A 15 17.02 10.35 -17.73
N ILE A 16 16.48 11.52 -17.41
CA ILE A 16 15.27 12.07 -18.06
C ILE A 16 15.45 12.18 -19.57
N GLU A 17 16.58 12.69 -20.05
CA GLU A 17 16.86 12.76 -21.49
C GLU A 17 16.90 11.37 -22.13
N SER A 18 17.49 10.38 -21.45
CA SER A 18 17.52 9.00 -21.92
C SER A 18 16.11 8.39 -21.99
N LEU A 19 15.24 8.69 -21.03
CA LEU A 19 13.84 8.24 -21.01
C LEU A 19 13.03 8.75 -22.21
N LYS A 20 13.36 9.94 -22.74
CA LYS A 20 12.67 10.47 -23.93
C LYS A 20 12.87 9.58 -25.15
N SER A 21 14.04 8.96 -25.27
CA SER A 21 14.41 8.09 -26.40
C SER A 21 13.72 6.73 -26.42
N LEU A 22 13.12 6.32 -25.29
CA LEU A 22 12.42 5.04 -25.18
C LEU A 22 11.22 4.97 -26.14
N GLY A 23 11.01 3.79 -26.71
CA GLY A 23 9.81 3.43 -27.45
C GLY A 23 8.58 3.36 -26.54
N LEU A 24 7.38 3.33 -27.13
CA LEU A 24 6.12 3.30 -26.36
C LEU A 24 6.02 2.09 -25.42
N SER A 25 6.46 0.91 -25.88
CA SER A 25 6.41 -0.32 -25.07
C SER A 25 7.33 -0.23 -23.84
N GLU A 26 8.55 0.30 -24.04
CA GLU A 26 9.54 0.46 -22.97
C GLU A 26 9.08 1.52 -21.97
N LYS A 27 8.46 2.62 -22.44
CA LYS A 27 7.84 3.63 -21.57
C LYS A 27 6.72 3.04 -20.71
N ARG A 28 5.88 2.17 -21.28
CA ARG A 28 4.83 1.48 -20.51
C ARG A 28 5.40 0.55 -19.45
N GLN A 29 6.44 -0.21 -19.80
CA GLN A 29 7.11 -1.08 -18.85
C GLN A 29 7.76 -0.28 -17.70
N LEU A 30 8.44 0.83 -18.02
CA LEU A 30 9.01 1.71 -17.01
C LEU A 30 7.92 2.30 -16.10
N TRP A 31 6.79 2.71 -16.68
CA TRP A 31 5.67 3.23 -15.91
C TRP A 31 5.15 2.22 -14.89
N GLN A 32 4.98 0.94 -15.28
CA GLN A 32 4.57 -0.12 -14.35
C GLN A 32 5.56 -0.32 -13.20
N ILE A 33 6.86 -0.32 -13.49
CA ILE A 33 7.91 -0.47 -12.48
C ILE A 33 7.86 0.70 -11.48
N LEU A 34 7.67 1.93 -11.98
CA LEU A 34 7.58 3.11 -11.13
C LEU A 34 6.30 3.11 -10.29
N ASP A 35 5.17 2.72 -10.87
CA ASP A 35 3.87 2.62 -10.18
C ASP A 35 3.97 1.66 -8.99
N GLU A 36 4.50 0.46 -9.22
CA GLU A 36 4.72 -0.55 -8.17
C GLU A 36 5.67 -0.03 -7.07
N ALA A 37 6.79 0.59 -7.45
CA ALA A 37 7.75 1.12 -6.50
C ALA A 37 7.18 2.29 -5.67
N ILE A 38 6.32 3.12 -6.27
CA ILE A 38 5.64 4.22 -5.57
C ILE A 38 4.63 3.65 -4.59
N SER A 39 3.76 2.74 -5.02
CA SER A 39 2.77 2.11 -4.13
C SER A 39 3.44 1.41 -2.95
N GLN A 40 4.53 0.68 -3.18
CA GLN A 40 5.29 0.05 -2.10
C GLN A 40 5.86 1.10 -1.13
N ALA A 41 6.44 2.18 -1.64
CA ALA A 41 6.97 3.25 -0.79
C ALA A 41 5.84 3.95 0.00
N GLU A 42 4.66 4.12 -0.59
CA GLU A 42 3.48 4.65 0.10
C GLU A 42 3.01 3.72 1.22
N GLU A 43 2.98 2.41 0.99
CA GLU A 43 2.67 1.41 2.03
C GLU A 43 3.71 1.38 3.15
N GLU A 44 5.00 1.48 2.83
CA GLU A 44 6.09 1.50 3.82
C GLU A 44 6.10 2.78 4.66
N ASN A 45 5.65 3.91 4.09
CA ASN A 45 5.48 5.18 4.80
C ASN A 45 4.04 5.40 5.28
N TRP A 46 3.17 4.39 5.15
CA TRP A 46 1.81 4.47 5.64
C TRP A 46 1.84 4.38 7.17
N ASP A 47 1.79 5.54 7.82
CA ASP A 47 1.43 5.62 9.23
C ASP A 47 -0.10 5.57 9.34
N GLU A 48 -0.59 4.57 10.07
CA GLU A 48 -2.00 4.53 10.46
C GLU A 48 -2.33 5.82 11.22
N ASP A 49 -3.22 6.65 10.67
CA ASP A 49 -3.57 7.92 11.28
C ASP A 49 -4.03 7.70 12.73
N GLU A 50 -3.65 8.61 13.63
CA GLU A 50 -3.94 8.49 15.06
C GLU A 50 -5.45 8.31 15.32
N ALA A 51 -6.31 8.93 14.50
CA ALA A 51 -7.76 8.75 14.61
C ALA A 51 -8.20 7.32 14.25
N THR A 52 -7.62 6.73 13.20
CA THR A 52 -7.85 5.34 12.79
C THR A 52 -7.41 4.37 13.88
N ALA A 53 -6.23 4.58 14.48
CA ALA A 53 -5.74 3.75 15.58
C ALA A 53 -6.66 3.83 16.83
N ILE A 54 -7.17 5.02 17.15
CA ILE A 54 -8.15 5.23 18.23
C ILE A 54 -9.46 4.48 17.94
N GLU A 55 -9.97 4.55 16.71
CA GLU A 55 -11.20 3.85 16.30
C GLU A 55 -11.05 2.33 16.43
N ILE A 56 -9.91 1.78 15.97
CA ILE A 56 -9.61 0.35 16.11
C ILE A 56 -9.57 -0.06 17.58
N GLN A 57 -8.96 0.76 18.45
CA GLN A 57 -8.89 0.45 19.87
C GLN A 57 -10.27 0.51 20.54
N ALA A 58 -11.11 1.49 20.19
CA ALA A 58 -12.47 1.59 20.69
C ALA A 58 -13.29 0.34 20.33
N VAL A 59 -13.22 -0.11 19.07
CA VAL A 59 -13.90 -1.35 18.63
C VAL A 59 -13.37 -2.57 19.40
N ARG A 60 -12.06 -2.68 19.63
CA ARG A 60 -11.50 -3.79 20.44
C ARG A 60 -12.03 -3.80 21.86
N ASP A 61 -12.20 -2.63 22.47
CA ASP A 61 -12.74 -2.50 23.82
C ASP A 61 -14.23 -2.89 23.85
N GLU A 62 -15.02 -2.48 22.85
CA GLU A 62 -16.41 -2.91 22.67
C GLU A 62 -16.50 -4.45 22.58
N TYR A 63 -15.64 -5.08 21.77
CA TYR A 63 -15.60 -6.55 21.67
C TYR A 63 -15.22 -7.22 23.00
N ALA A 64 -14.23 -6.69 23.72
CA ALA A 64 -13.80 -7.22 25.01
C ALA A 64 -14.91 -7.11 26.08
N ASN A 65 -15.70 -6.04 26.01
CA ASN A 65 -16.84 -5.79 26.90
C ASN A 65 -18.11 -6.58 26.52
N GLY A 66 -18.08 -7.32 25.41
CA GLY A 66 -19.24 -8.08 24.94
C GLY A 66 -20.29 -7.23 24.23
N GLU A 67 -19.93 -6.02 23.78
CA GLU A 67 -20.81 -5.06 23.10
C GLU A 67 -20.96 -5.40 21.61
N TYR A 68 -21.16 -6.68 21.31
CA TYR A 68 -21.39 -7.18 19.97
C TYR A 68 -22.63 -8.07 19.92
N THR A 69 -23.29 -8.09 18.77
CA THR A 69 -24.36 -9.06 18.50
C THR A 69 -23.81 -10.16 17.61
N THR A 70 -23.96 -11.40 18.04
CA THR A 70 -23.64 -12.56 17.20
C THR A 70 -24.67 -12.72 16.09
N PHE A 71 -24.25 -13.32 14.99
CA PHE A 71 -25.13 -13.58 13.85
C PHE A 71 -26.40 -14.36 14.24
N ASN A 72 -26.28 -15.34 15.14
CA ASN A 72 -27.43 -16.11 15.63
C ASN A 72 -28.40 -15.26 16.47
N GLN A 73 -27.89 -14.33 17.29
CA GLN A 73 -28.72 -13.41 18.07
C GLN A 73 -29.47 -12.45 17.14
N TYR A 74 -28.81 -11.94 16.10
CA TYR A 74 -29.44 -11.12 15.07
C TYR A 74 -30.57 -11.86 14.35
N LEU A 75 -30.33 -13.09 13.87
CA LEU A 75 -31.35 -13.91 13.23
C LEU A 75 -32.55 -14.17 14.14
N SER A 76 -32.30 -14.43 15.43
CA SER A 76 -33.35 -14.65 16.41
C SER A 76 -34.21 -13.39 16.65
N GLN A 77 -33.60 -12.21 16.60
CA GLN A 77 -34.32 -10.92 16.72
C GLN A 77 -35.17 -10.59 15.49
N GLN A 78 -34.75 -10.99 14.28
CA GLN A 78 -35.51 -10.75 13.05
C GLN A 78 -36.64 -11.76 12.80
N SER A 79 -36.64 -12.90 13.47
CA SER A 79 -37.69 -13.92 13.36
C SER A 79 -38.93 -13.67 14.23
N LYS A 80 -38.99 -12.51 14.92
CA LYS A 80 -40.14 -12.03 15.71
C LYS A 80 -40.93 -10.98 14.93
#